data_AF-A0A0X8D0I6-F1
#
_entry.id   AF-A0A0X8D0I6-F1
#
_cell.length_a   1.000
_cell.length_b   1.000
_cell.length_c   1.000
_cell.angle_alpha   90.00
_cell.angle_beta   90.00
_cell.angle_gamma   90.00
#
_symmetry.space_group_name_H-M   'P 1'
#
loop_
_entity.id
_entity.type
_entity.pdbx_description
1 polymer ?
#
loop_
_entity_poly.entity_id
_entity_poly.type
_entity_poly.pdbx_seq_one_letter_code
_entity_poly.pdbx_strand_id
1 'polypeptide(L)'
;MNKEEFVKLLHQSIIKENRNFYRDIFNNTDINEVTDPYWKEALMFYSELSDKNKEILFKIIEQVEVDAVSNILGVLDGVVSIGEEDIEFKVTINDNNEPINGDLQDLFLEYDEENR
;
A
#
# COMPACT_ATOMS: atom_id res chain seq x y z
N MET A 1 -5.68 -18.60 9.61
CA MET A 1 -5.75 -17.18 9.25
C MET A 1 -7.18 -16.84 8.89
N ASN A 2 -7.77 -15.93 9.65
CA ASN A 2 -9.07 -15.32 9.33
C ASN A 2 -8.85 -14.02 8.53
N LYS A 3 -9.94 -13.38 8.11
CA LYS A 3 -9.89 -12.16 7.29
C LYS A 3 -9.25 -10.99 8.03
N GLU A 4 -9.46 -10.86 9.34
CA GLU A 4 -8.89 -9.79 10.16
C GLU A 4 -7.36 -9.95 10.28
N GLU A 5 -6.87 -11.18 10.48
CA GLU A 5 -5.43 -11.47 10.49
C GLU A 5 -4.82 -11.25 9.11
N PHE A 6 -5.52 -11.62 8.04
CA PHE A 6 -5.10 -11.36 6.67
C PHE A 6 -4.93 -9.87 6.38
N VAL A 7 -5.93 -9.04 6.71
CA VAL A 7 -5.88 -7.59 6.54
C VAL A 7 -4.72 -6.96 7.30
N LYS A 8 -4.46 -7.40 8.54
CA LYS A 8 -3.33 -6.92 9.35
C LYS A 8 -1.99 -7.24 8.71
N LEU A 9 -1.82 -8.47 8.24
CA LEU A 9 -0.59 -8.90 7.54
C LEU A 9 -0.41 -8.14 6.23
N LEU A 10 -1.50 -7.89 5.50
CA LEU A 10 -1.48 -7.10 4.27
C LEU A 10 -1.05 -5.65 4.54
N HIS A 11 -1.61 -5.00 5.55
CA HIS A 11 -1.23 -3.65 5.95
C HIS A 11 0.24 -3.57 6.38
N GLN A 12 0.67 -4.52 7.22
CA GLN A 12 2.05 -4.57 7.70
C GLN A 12 3.04 -4.74 6.54
N SER A 13 2.78 -5.69 5.65
CA SER A 13 3.69 -6.03 4.54
C SER A 13 3.70 -5.01 3.41
N ILE A 14 2.58 -4.34 3.14
CA ILE A 14 2.52 -3.36 2.06
C ILE A 14 2.81 -1.97 2.62
N ILE A 15 2.06 -1.50 3.61
CA ILE A 15 2.11 -0.09 4.03
C ILE A 15 3.35 0.17 4.90
N LYS A 16 3.56 -0.61 5.96
CA LYS A 16 4.65 -0.34 6.91
C LYS A 16 6.01 -0.74 6.34
N GLU A 17 6.12 -1.91 5.71
CA GLU A 17 7.37 -2.39 5.16
C GLU A 17 7.82 -1.59 3.92
N ASN A 18 6.93 -1.24 2.98
CA ASN A 18 7.32 -0.40 1.84
C ASN A 18 7.75 0.99 2.31
N ARG A 19 7.04 1.59 3.26
CA ARG A 19 7.45 2.88 3.84
C ARG A 19 8.88 2.83 4.38
N ASN A 20 9.22 1.79 5.13
CA ASN A 20 10.56 1.63 5.69
C ASN A 20 11.61 1.42 4.59
N PHE A 21 11.30 0.55 3.62
CA PHE A 21 12.16 0.28 2.48
C PHE A 21 12.46 1.54 1.66
N TYR A 22 11.42 2.30 1.27
CA TYR A 22 11.63 3.52 0.50
C TYR A 22 12.30 4.62 1.31
N ARG A 23 12.02 4.74 2.61
CA ARG A 23 12.76 5.67 3.50
C ARG A 23 14.25 5.34 3.52
N ASP A 24 14.60 4.06 3.60
CA ASP A 24 15.99 3.63 3.57
C ASP A 24 16.65 4.00 2.24
N ILE A 25 16.00 3.69 1.11
CA ILE A 25 16.48 4.06 -0.24
C ILE A 25 16.72 5.56 -0.33
N PHE A 26 15.72 6.38 0.00
CA PHE A 26 15.82 7.83 -0.15
C PHE A 26 16.85 8.48 0.79
N ASN A 27 17.09 7.91 1.96
CA ASN A 27 18.03 8.47 2.94
C ASN A 27 19.47 7.98 2.76
N ASN A 28 19.67 6.76 2.25
CA ASN A 28 20.97 6.09 2.29
C ASN A 28 21.58 5.80 0.91
N THR A 29 20.86 6.03 -0.19
CA THR A 29 21.41 5.84 -1.53
C THR A 29 22.35 6.98 -1.93
N ASP A 30 23.57 6.65 -2.38
CA ASP A 30 24.47 7.63 -3.00
C ASP A 30 24.00 7.95 -4.42
N ILE A 31 23.58 9.20 -4.64
CA ILE A 31 23.10 9.73 -5.93
C ILE A 31 24.14 9.54 -7.06
N ASN A 32 25.43 9.52 -6.73
CA ASN A 32 26.49 9.34 -7.73
C ASN A 32 26.59 7.91 -8.25
N GLU A 33 26.10 6.93 -7.49
CA GLU A 33 26.10 5.51 -7.86
C GLU A 33 24.82 5.10 -8.61
N VAL A 34 23.80 5.97 -8.62
CA VAL A 34 22.52 5.71 -9.31
C VAL A 34 22.66 5.95 -10.82
N THR A 35 22.38 4.89 -11.57
CA THR A 35 22.43 4.89 -13.04
C THR A 35 21.07 5.10 -13.70
N ASP A 36 19.99 4.73 -13.01
CA ASP A 36 18.63 4.93 -13.50
C ASP A 36 18.26 6.44 -13.45
N PRO A 37 17.93 7.07 -14.59
CA PRO A 37 17.68 8.51 -14.63
C PRO A 37 16.49 8.93 -13.76
N TYR A 38 15.42 8.13 -13.74
CA TYR A 38 14.22 8.42 -12.95
C TYR A 38 14.55 8.42 -11.45
N TRP A 39 15.25 7.39 -10.96
CA TRP A 39 15.67 7.31 -9.57
C TRP A 39 16.65 8.42 -9.19
N LYS A 40 17.54 8.79 -10.11
CA LYS A 40 18.47 9.90 -9.88
C LYS A 40 17.73 11.23 -9.70
N GLU A 41 16.76 11.52 -10.55
CA GLU A 41 15.92 12.71 -10.44
C GLU A 41 15.08 12.70 -9.16
N ALA A 42 14.50 11.56 -8.80
CA ALA A 42 13.72 11.41 -7.57
C ALA A 42 14.56 11.66 -6.31
N LEU A 43 15.78 11.10 -6.24
CA LEU A 43 16.69 11.32 -5.11
C LEU A 43 17.20 12.76 -5.05
N MET A 44 17.47 13.38 -6.21
CA MET A 44 17.83 14.81 -6.28
C MET A 44 16.69 15.68 -5.73
N PHE A 45 15.45 15.48 -6.21
CA PHE A 45 14.28 16.18 -5.69
C PHE A 45 14.13 15.98 -4.17
N TYR A 46 14.24 14.75 -3.69
CA TYR A 46 14.16 14.44 -2.25
C TYR A 46 15.24 15.17 -1.44
N SER A 47 16.46 15.29 -1.98
CA SER A 47 17.58 15.97 -1.31
C SER A 47 17.35 17.46 -1.11
N GLU A 48 16.55 18.09 -1.96
CA GLU A 48 16.19 19.52 -1.89
C GLU A 48 15.08 19.81 -0.87
N LEU A 49 14.36 18.78 -0.42
CA LEU A 49 13.29 18.93 0.56
C LEU A 49 13.84 19.14 1.97
N SER A 50 13.19 20.03 2.73
CA SER A 50 13.37 20.10 4.18
C SER A 50 12.90 18.80 4.85
N ASP A 51 13.42 18.49 6.04
CA ASP A 51 13.01 17.28 6.79
C ASP A 51 11.49 17.22 7.01
N LYS A 52 10.85 18.38 7.27
CA LYS A 52 9.40 18.48 7.35
C LYS A 52 8.72 18.07 6.04
N ASN A 53 9.23 18.52 4.90
CA ASN A 53 8.66 18.21 3.59
C ASN A 53 8.91 16.75 3.19
N LYS A 54 10.04 16.16 3.59
CA LYS A 54 10.31 14.72 3.43
C LYS A 54 9.29 13.89 4.20
N GLU A 55 8.97 14.26 5.44
CA GLU A 55 7.91 13.60 6.21
C GLU A 55 6.53 13.75 5.55
N ILE A 56 6.22 14.93 5.01
CA ILE A 56 4.96 15.14 4.27
C ILE A 56 4.91 14.26 3.00
N LEU A 57 6.02 14.18 2.24
CA LEU A 57 6.10 13.34 1.05
C LEU A 57 5.78 11.88 1.37
N PHE A 58 6.39 11.32 2.42
CA PHE A 58 6.12 9.94 2.82
C PHE A 58 4.69 9.72 3.31
N LYS A 59 4.05 10.71 3.95
CA LYS A 59 2.63 10.63 4.30
C LYS A 59 1.73 10.61 3.08
N ILE A 60 2.07 11.38 2.04
CA ILE A 60 1.33 11.36 0.77
C ILE A 60 1.48 9.98 0.11
N ILE A 61 2.69 9.44 0.06
CA ILE A 61 2.95 8.10 -0.51
C ILE A 61 2.16 7.02 0.27
N GLU A 62 2.22 7.05 1.60
CA GLU A 62 1.48 6.11 2.46
C GLU A 62 -0.03 6.18 2.21
N GLN A 63 -0.61 7.39 2.07
CA GLN A 63 -2.02 7.53 1.70
C GLN A 63 -2.33 6.91 0.33
N VAL A 64 -1.49 7.16 -0.68
CA VAL A 64 -1.68 6.60 -2.03
C VAL A 64 -1.60 5.07 -2.02
N GLU A 65 -0.69 4.49 -1.23
CA GLU A 65 -0.61 3.04 -1.06
C GLU A 65 -1.85 2.47 -0.38
N VAL A 66 -2.33 3.11 0.71
CA VAL A 66 -3.57 2.73 1.40
C VAL A 66 -4.76 2.78 0.44
N ASP A 67 -4.91 3.86 -0.33
CA ASP A 67 -5.99 4.03 -1.30
C ASP A 67 -5.94 2.96 -2.39
N ALA A 68 -4.75 2.65 -2.91
CA ALA A 68 -4.57 1.63 -3.95
C ALA A 68 -4.94 0.23 -3.44
N VAL A 69 -4.45 -0.15 -2.24
CA VAL A 69 -4.78 -1.44 -1.63
C VAL A 69 -6.27 -1.52 -1.30
N SER A 70 -6.83 -0.47 -0.69
CA SER A 70 -8.26 -0.38 -0.38
C SER A 70 -9.14 -0.54 -1.62
N ASN A 71 -8.80 0.12 -2.73
CA ASN A 71 -9.54 -0.04 -3.97
C ASN A 71 -9.48 -1.48 -4.51
N ILE A 72 -8.31 -2.14 -4.45
CA ILE A 72 -8.19 -3.55 -4.85
C ILE A 72 -9.04 -4.45 -3.94
N LEU A 73 -9.04 -4.20 -2.63
CA LEU A 73 -9.90 -4.96 -1.70
C LEU A 73 -11.38 -4.73 -1.99
N GLY A 74 -11.78 -3.50 -2.30
CA GLY A 74 -13.16 -3.17 -2.69
C GLY A 74 -13.58 -3.85 -3.99
N VAL A 75 -12.64 -4.05 -4.93
CA VAL A 75 -12.87 -4.87 -6.13
C VAL A 75 -13.11 -6.32 -5.75
N LEU A 76 -12.26 -6.88 -4.89
CA LEU A 76 -12.38 -8.27 -4.43
C LEU A 76 -13.68 -8.50 -3.63
N ASP A 77 -14.13 -7.51 -2.89
CA ASP A 77 -15.41 -7.52 -2.17
C ASP A 77 -16.62 -7.34 -3.10
N GLY A 78 -16.40 -6.93 -4.36
CA GLY A 78 -17.46 -6.67 -5.34
C GLY A 78 -18.19 -5.33 -5.13
N VAL A 79 -17.62 -4.42 -4.32
CA VAL A 79 -18.19 -3.08 -4.08
C VAL A 79 -17.57 -1.99 -4.97
N VAL A 80 -16.44 -2.29 -5.61
CA VAL A 80 -15.80 -1.45 -6.64
C VAL A 80 -15.81 -2.19 -7.97
N SER A 81 -16.44 -1.61 -8.99
CA SER A 81 -16.48 -2.18 -10.34
C SER A 81 -15.17 -1.97 -11.10
N ILE A 82 -14.74 -2.98 -11.87
CA ILE A 82 -13.67 -2.85 -12.87
C ILE A 82 -14.26 -3.00 -14.26
N GLY A 83 -14.18 -1.94 -15.05
CA GLY A 83 -14.74 -1.92 -16.40
C GLY A 83 -16.27 -1.95 -16.37
N GLU A 84 -16.87 -2.51 -17.42
CA GLU A 84 -18.33 -2.56 -17.60
C GLU A 84 -18.92 -3.95 -17.31
N GLU A 85 -18.07 -4.94 -16.97
CA GLU A 85 -18.50 -6.31 -16.70
C GLU A 85 -18.76 -6.53 -15.20
N ASP A 86 -19.82 -7.27 -14.89
CA ASP A 86 -20.06 -7.78 -13.53
C ASP A 86 -19.13 -8.96 -13.27
N ILE A 87 -18.01 -8.70 -12.60
CA ILE A 87 -17.02 -9.72 -12.22
C ILE A 87 -17.23 -10.11 -10.76
N GLU A 88 -17.47 -11.40 -10.52
CA GLU A 88 -17.55 -11.96 -9.17
C GLU A 88 -16.21 -12.60 -8.77
N PHE A 89 -15.66 -12.16 -7.64
CA PHE A 89 -14.44 -12.74 -7.07
C PHE A 89 -14.77 -13.64 -5.88
N LYS A 90 -14.01 -14.74 -5.76
CA LYS A 90 -14.01 -15.59 -4.58
C LYS A 90 -12.60 -15.64 -4.00
N VAL A 91 -12.39 -15.00 -2.86
CA VAL A 91 -11.09 -14.94 -2.19
C VAL A 91 -11.07 -15.96 -1.05
N THR A 92 -10.15 -16.90 -1.11
CA THR A 92 -10.01 -17.98 -0.13
C THR A 92 -8.58 -18.07 0.39
N ILE A 93 -8.42 -18.45 1.66
CA ILE A 93 -7.11 -18.67 2.28
C ILE A 93 -6.90 -20.17 2.53
N ASN A 94 -5.72 -20.69 2.18
CA ASN A 94 -5.28 -22.07 2.46
C ASN A 94 -6.26 -23.15 1.95
N ASP A 95 -6.78 -22.98 0.73
CA ASP A 95 -7.76 -23.89 0.11
C ASP A 95 -9.05 -24.10 0.94
N ASN A 96 -9.35 -23.20 1.87
CA ASN A 96 -10.64 -23.17 2.55
C ASN A 96 -11.72 -22.75 1.54
N ASN A 97 -12.80 -23.52 1.42
CA ASN A 97 -13.89 -23.18 0.49
C ASN A 97 -14.73 -21.99 0.95
N GLU A 98 -14.58 -21.53 2.19
CA GLU A 98 -15.27 -20.35 2.70
C GLU A 98 -14.58 -19.06 2.21
N PRO A 99 -15.29 -18.20 1.45
CA PRO A 99 -14.74 -16.92 1.02
C PRO A 99 -14.55 -15.97 2.20
N ILE A 100 -13.51 -15.14 2.10
CA ILE A 100 -13.22 -14.10 3.10
C ILE A 100 -13.58 -12.70 2.63
N ASN A 101 -13.88 -12.53 1.34
CA ASN A 101 -14.27 -11.25 0.75
C ASN A 101 -15.75 -10.91 1.00
N GLY A 102 -16.05 -9.62 1.03
CA GLY A 102 -17.35 -9.01 1.32
C GLY A 102 -17.25 -7.78 2.23
N ASP A 103 -16.14 -7.63 2.96
CA ASP A 103 -15.84 -6.50 3.86
C ASP A 103 -14.33 -6.29 4.09
N LEU A 104 -13.46 -6.81 3.21
CA LEU A 104 -12.00 -6.66 3.35
C LEU A 104 -11.57 -5.19 3.23
N GLN A 105 -12.23 -4.42 2.38
CA GLN A 105 -11.97 -2.99 2.21
C GLN A 105 -12.21 -2.24 3.53
N ASP A 106 -13.37 -2.43 4.13
CA ASP A 106 -13.76 -1.75 5.37
C ASP A 106 -12.83 -2.16 6.51
N LEU A 107 -12.55 -3.46 6.65
CA LEU A 107 -11.62 -3.97 7.67
C LEU A 107 -10.21 -3.39 7.51
N PHE A 108 -9.74 -3.23 6.28
CA PHE A 108 -8.42 -2.66 6.00
C PHE A 108 -8.35 -1.17 6.31
N LEU A 109 -9.38 -0.40 5.93
CA LEU A 109 -9.46 1.02 6.23
C LEU A 109 -9.59 1.28 7.73
N GLU A 110 -10.43 0.52 8.42
CA GLU A 110 -10.55 0.58 9.89
C GLU A 110 -9.20 0.31 10.56
N TYR A 111 -8.49 -0.74 10.12
CA TYR A 111 -7.17 -1.04 10.66
C TYR A 111 -6.14 0.06 10.36
N ASP A 112 -6.13 0.66 9.16
CA ASP A 112 -5.22 1.79 8.86
C ASP A 112 -5.51 3.00 9.75
N GLU A 113 -6.79 3.36 9.94
CA GLU A 113 -7.21 4.49 10.77
C GLU A 113 -6.79 4.34 12.24
N GLU A 114 -6.87 3.12 12.78
CA GLU A 114 -6.41 2.81 14.14
C GLU A 114 -4.88 2.84 14.31
N ASN A 115 -4.11 2.69 13.22
CA ASN A 115 -2.65 2.48 13.26
C ASN A 115 -1.85 3.58 12.52
N ARG A 116 -2.44 4.78 12.40
CA ARG A 116 -1.90 5.95 11.70
C ARG A 116 -1.08 6.89 12.57
#